data_AF-R9GWZ8-F1
#
_entry.id   AF-R9GWZ8-F1
#
_cell.length_a   1.000
_cell.length_b   1.000
_cell.length_c   1.000
_cell.angle_alpha   90.00
_cell.angle_beta   90.00
_cell.angle_gamma   90.00
#
_symmetry.space_group_name_H-M   'P 1'
#
loop_
_entity.id
_entity.type
_entity.pdbx_description
1 polymer ?
#
loop_
_entity_poly.entity_id
_entity_poly.type
_entity_poly.pdbx_seq_one_letter_code
_entity_poly.pdbx_strand_id
1 'polypeptide(L)'
;MVKVLAPGFNQKLSAISSSGEEGTAISSEGQGASKGLMNAIAKRIAPDPIENAGFKITWLLSSRYRDFKVKVYPSFAFVPVYFVYFGFINVKGSLSERWDQLMAGDKYILALYLTSLILTTVMQHVSMTEKYKASWIYFTTPQQQPGKILAGMFKAVIIKFYLPYFAVVSVLSGVLWGPKVINDLLLAFMVGIVFGILVALFQVKGLPFSQPVNIKKGGKIFKTFGVMLVPMLFGFLHYYTARWEWAIWIAVVIMTFMAWLSFSFYRKETWESLELAD
;
A
#
# COMPACT_ATOMS: atom_id res chain seq x y z
N MET A 1 37.35 -29.93 11.66
CA MET A 1 35.97 -29.37 11.57
C MET A 1 35.66 -28.28 12.61
N VAL A 2 36.35 -28.20 13.76
CA VAL A 2 36.07 -27.21 14.82
C VAL A 2 36.60 -25.78 14.52
N LYS A 3 37.61 -25.64 13.66
CA LYS A 3 38.26 -24.34 13.35
C LYS A 3 37.49 -23.43 12.37
N VAL A 4 36.43 -23.96 11.73
CA VAL A 4 35.68 -23.25 10.68
C VAL A 4 34.33 -22.71 11.18
N LEU A 5 33.78 -23.28 12.26
CA LEU A 5 32.49 -22.88 12.83
C LEU A 5 32.61 -21.99 14.08
N ALA A 6 33.77 -21.98 14.75
CA ALA A 6 34.01 -21.20 15.97
C ALA A 6 33.95 -19.67 15.80
N PRO A 7 34.44 -19.06 14.70
CA PRO A 7 34.46 -17.59 14.58
C PRO A 7 33.05 -16.99 14.48
N GLY A 8 32.16 -17.63 13.71
CA GLY A 8 30.79 -17.16 13.51
C GLY A 8 29.90 -17.33 14.75
N PHE A 9 30.17 -18.34 15.58
CA PHE A 9 29.45 -18.55 16.83
C PHE A 9 29.88 -17.55 17.92
N ASN A 10 31.19 -17.28 18.06
CA ASN A 10 31.69 -16.27 19.00
C ASN A 10 31.26 -14.85 18.62
N GLN A 11 31.18 -14.53 17.31
CA GLN A 11 30.60 -13.25 16.86
C GLN A 11 29.13 -13.13 17.24
N LYS A 12 28.34 -14.20 17.07
CA LYS A 12 26.92 -14.18 17.45
C LYS A 12 26.70 -14.16 18.96
N LEU A 13 27.53 -14.85 19.74
CA LEU A 13 27.49 -14.79 21.20
C LEU A 13 27.92 -13.42 21.73
N SER A 14 28.95 -12.79 21.15
CA SER A 14 29.37 -11.43 21.50
C SER A 14 28.32 -10.37 21.12
N ALA A 15 27.63 -10.57 19.98
CA ALA A 15 26.49 -9.74 19.59
C ALA A 15 25.27 -9.92 20.52
N ILE A 16 25.10 -11.10 21.13
CA ILE A 16 24.06 -11.35 22.13
C ILE A 16 24.48 -10.82 23.51
N SER A 17 25.75 -10.95 23.91
CA SER A 17 26.22 -10.45 25.21
C SER A 17 26.29 -8.92 25.26
N SER A 18 26.54 -8.26 24.12
CA SER A 18 26.45 -6.79 24.00
C SER A 18 25.01 -6.28 23.89
N SER A 19 24.00 -7.17 23.76
CA SER A 19 22.58 -6.78 23.76
C SER A 19 21.97 -6.67 25.16
N GLY A 20 22.77 -6.88 26.21
CA GLY A 20 22.39 -6.70 27.61
C GLY A 20 22.52 -5.26 28.14
N GLU A 21 23.09 -4.34 27.36
CA GLU A 21 23.14 -2.92 27.69
C GLU A 21 22.45 -2.10 26.59
N GLU A 22 21.62 -1.16 27.01
CA GLU A 22 20.79 -0.30 26.17
C GLU A 22 21.62 0.46 25.13
N GLY A 23 21.65 -0.08 23.91
CA GLY A 23 22.25 0.58 22.76
C GLY A 23 21.89 -0.18 21.51
N THR A 24 20.82 0.23 20.82
CA THR A 24 20.37 -0.43 19.59
C THR A 24 21.41 -0.18 18.48
N ALA A 25 22.42 -1.04 18.42
CA ALA A 25 23.37 -1.08 17.31
C ALA A 25 22.59 -1.36 16.01
N ILE A 26 22.54 -0.37 15.14
CA ILE A 26 21.99 -0.49 13.79
C ILE A 26 22.95 -1.38 13.01
N SER A 27 22.72 -2.70 13.01
CA SER A 27 23.46 -3.60 12.14
C SER A 27 23.22 -3.17 10.68
N SER A 28 24.34 -2.91 10.00
CA SER A 28 24.39 -2.31 8.68
C SER A 28 24.39 -3.34 7.55
N GLU A 29 23.75 -4.49 7.75
CA GLU A 29 23.77 -5.55 6.75
C GLU A 29 22.63 -5.36 5.73
N GLY A 30 23.02 -4.81 4.57
CA GLY A 30 22.20 -4.69 3.35
C GLY A 30 22.22 -3.32 2.63
N GLN A 31 23.18 -2.43 2.94
CA GLN A 31 22.97 -0.97 2.84
C GLN A 31 23.36 -0.22 1.54
N GLY A 32 23.86 -0.85 0.47
CA GLY A 32 24.31 -0.09 -0.74
C GLY A 32 23.20 0.23 -1.74
N ALA A 33 22.73 -0.79 -2.47
CA ALA A 33 21.87 -0.62 -3.64
C ALA A 33 20.42 -0.21 -3.31
N SER A 34 19.84 -0.77 -2.24
CA SER A 34 18.46 -0.50 -1.84
C SER A 34 18.24 0.93 -1.33
N LYS A 35 19.25 1.50 -0.65
CA LYS A 35 19.25 2.91 -0.24
C LYS A 35 19.44 3.85 -1.43
N GLY A 36 20.27 3.48 -2.40
CA GLY A 36 20.48 4.24 -3.64
C GLY A 36 19.20 4.38 -4.47
N LEU A 37 18.53 3.24 -4.75
CA LEU A 37 17.25 3.20 -5.46
C LEU A 37 16.19 4.03 -4.73
N MET A 38 16.02 3.81 -3.41
CA MET A 38 15.07 4.55 -2.60
C MET A 38 15.33 6.06 -2.67
N ASN A 39 16.58 6.51 -2.57
CA ASN A 39 16.93 7.92 -2.63
C ASN A 39 16.62 8.54 -4.00
N ALA A 40 16.90 7.83 -5.09
CA ALA A 40 16.59 8.30 -6.44
C ALA A 40 15.07 8.43 -6.65
N ILE A 41 14.30 7.41 -6.26
CA ILE A 41 12.84 7.43 -6.32
C ILE A 41 12.27 8.56 -5.46
N ALA A 42 12.75 8.69 -4.22
CA ALA A 42 12.28 9.72 -3.30
C ALA A 42 12.49 11.13 -3.88
N LYS A 43 13.66 11.42 -4.46
CA LYS A 43 13.95 12.72 -5.09
C LYS A 43 12.97 13.06 -6.23
N ARG A 44 12.56 12.05 -7.01
CA ARG A 44 11.64 12.24 -8.15
C ARG A 44 10.18 12.33 -7.73
N ILE A 45 9.74 11.47 -6.81
CA ILE A 45 8.32 11.33 -6.44
C ILE A 45 7.94 12.29 -5.31
N ALA A 46 8.85 12.59 -4.41
CA ALA A 46 8.65 13.49 -3.27
C ALA A 46 9.76 14.55 -3.23
N PRO A 47 9.69 15.59 -4.10
CA PRO A 47 10.75 16.61 -4.20
C PRO A 47 10.76 17.57 -3.00
N ASP A 48 9.62 17.80 -2.34
CA ASP A 48 9.55 18.59 -1.11
C ASP A 48 10.35 17.87 0.01
N PRO A 49 11.26 18.57 0.72
CA PRO A 49 12.13 17.92 1.71
C PRO A 49 11.39 17.18 2.83
N ILE A 50 10.23 17.68 3.25
CA ILE A 50 9.42 17.08 4.32
C ILE A 50 8.67 15.86 3.80
N GLU A 51 8.08 15.95 2.60
CA GLU A 51 7.51 14.78 1.92
C GLU A 51 8.58 13.71 1.67
N ASN A 52 9.79 14.12 1.30
CA ASN A 52 10.92 13.23 1.06
C ASN A 52 11.32 12.46 2.32
N ALA A 53 11.38 13.15 3.46
CA ALA A 53 11.65 12.54 4.75
C ALA A 53 10.56 11.54 5.14
N GLY A 54 9.27 11.92 5.02
CA GLY A 54 8.14 11.02 5.24
C GLY A 54 8.21 9.77 4.36
N PHE A 55 8.47 9.95 3.06
CA PHE A 55 8.64 8.85 2.11
C PHE A 55 9.75 7.88 2.54
N LYS A 56 10.94 8.41 2.86
CA LYS A 56 12.09 7.57 3.23
C LYS A 56 11.86 6.83 4.55
N ILE A 57 11.29 7.50 5.55
CA ILE A 57 10.99 6.86 6.83
C ILE A 57 9.99 5.72 6.61
N THR A 58 8.89 5.98 5.90
CA THR A 58 7.92 4.93 5.56
C THR A 58 8.56 3.79 4.79
N TRP A 59 9.40 4.08 3.79
CA TRP A 59 10.08 3.05 3.00
C TRP A 59 11.02 2.18 3.85
N LEU A 60 11.84 2.79 4.69
CA LEU A 60 12.83 2.08 5.52
C LEU A 60 12.15 1.27 6.62
N LEU A 61 11.23 1.88 7.37
CA LEU A 61 10.57 1.23 8.49
C LEU A 61 9.66 0.09 8.03
N SER A 62 8.89 0.26 6.94
CA SER A 62 8.06 -0.82 6.40
C SER A 62 8.86 -2.02 5.89
N SER A 63 10.13 -1.85 5.49
CA SER A 63 11.02 -2.99 5.18
C SER A 63 11.56 -3.67 6.44
N ARG A 64 11.88 -2.87 7.46
CA ARG A 64 12.57 -3.31 8.68
C ARG A 64 11.63 -3.98 9.67
N TYR A 65 10.43 -3.44 9.84
CA TYR A 65 9.49 -3.84 10.88
C TYR A 65 8.77 -5.15 10.52
N ARG A 66 9.03 -6.18 11.33
CA ARG A 66 8.47 -7.53 11.13
C ARG A 66 6.97 -7.56 11.39
N ASP A 67 6.52 -6.88 12.43
CA ASP A 67 5.12 -6.70 12.82
C ASP A 67 4.28 -6.08 11.69
N PHE A 68 4.85 -5.15 10.93
CA PHE A 68 4.22 -4.62 9.72
C PHE A 68 4.11 -5.68 8.61
N LYS A 69 5.22 -6.35 8.27
CA LYS A 69 5.25 -7.35 7.18
C LYS A 69 4.31 -8.52 7.42
N VAL A 70 4.24 -9.02 8.66
CA VAL A 70 3.37 -10.14 9.03
C VAL A 70 1.88 -9.80 8.81
N LYS A 71 1.48 -8.54 8.99
CA LYS A 71 0.09 -8.10 8.78
C LYS A 71 -0.19 -7.79 7.30
N VAL A 72 0.79 -7.25 6.59
CA VAL A 72 0.60 -6.73 5.23
C VAL A 72 0.81 -7.79 4.16
N TYR A 73 1.85 -8.62 4.26
CA TYR A 73 2.25 -9.50 3.15
C TYR A 73 1.22 -10.61 2.83
N PRO A 74 0.50 -11.20 3.82
CA PRO A 74 -0.57 -12.15 3.52
C PRO A 74 -1.67 -11.56 2.61
N SER A 75 -1.95 -10.25 2.70
CA SER A 75 -3.00 -9.60 1.90
C SER A 75 -2.77 -9.68 0.39
N PHE A 76 -1.50 -9.80 -0.05
CA PHE A 76 -1.14 -9.94 -1.46
C PHE A 76 -1.62 -11.27 -2.05
N ALA A 77 -1.69 -12.32 -1.23
CA ALA A 77 -2.15 -13.64 -1.64
C ALA A 77 -3.69 -13.73 -1.70
N PHE A 78 -4.41 -12.87 -0.97
CA PHE A 78 -5.88 -12.88 -0.98
C PHE A 78 -6.46 -12.43 -2.32
N VAL A 79 -5.81 -11.53 -3.04
CA VAL A 79 -6.29 -11.04 -4.34
C VAL A 79 -6.41 -12.16 -5.38
N PRO A 80 -5.38 -12.98 -5.70
CA PRO A 80 -5.54 -14.08 -6.65
C PRO A 80 -6.51 -15.15 -6.13
N VAL A 81 -6.54 -15.42 -4.83
CA VAL A 81 -7.51 -16.36 -4.22
C VAL A 81 -8.94 -15.88 -4.45
N TYR A 82 -9.23 -14.61 -4.19
CA TYR A 82 -10.56 -14.03 -4.41
C TYR A 82 -10.89 -13.91 -5.89
N PHE A 83 -9.91 -13.61 -6.74
CA PHE A 83 -10.13 -13.60 -8.18
C PHE A 83 -10.52 -14.99 -8.70
N VAL A 84 -9.84 -16.06 -8.27
CA VAL A 84 -10.24 -17.43 -8.62
C VAL A 84 -11.61 -17.75 -8.02
N TYR A 85 -11.85 -17.43 -6.75
CA TYR A 85 -13.13 -17.71 -6.12
C TYR A 85 -14.30 -17.05 -6.85
N PHE A 86 -14.26 -15.73 -7.07
CA PHE A 86 -15.35 -14.97 -7.71
C PHE A 86 -15.35 -15.08 -9.23
N GLY A 87 -14.20 -15.26 -9.87
CA GLY A 87 -14.10 -15.44 -11.33
C GLY A 87 -14.76 -16.74 -11.79
N PHE A 88 -14.72 -17.77 -10.94
CA PHE A 88 -15.30 -19.09 -11.22
C PHE A 88 -16.60 -19.37 -10.45
N ILE A 89 -17.07 -18.45 -9.60
CA ILE A 89 -18.36 -18.61 -8.91
C ILE A 89 -19.50 -18.66 -9.94
N ASN A 90 -20.41 -19.62 -9.78
CA ASN A 90 -21.57 -19.84 -10.66
C ASN A 90 -21.26 -20.22 -12.12
N VAL A 91 -19.99 -20.52 -12.47
CA VAL A 91 -19.66 -21.03 -13.80
C VAL A 91 -19.86 -22.56 -13.83
N LYS A 92 -20.89 -23.01 -14.54
CA LYS A 92 -21.17 -24.44 -14.77
C LYS A 92 -20.36 -24.95 -15.97
N GLY A 93 -20.01 -26.23 -15.95
CA GLY A 93 -19.20 -26.86 -17.00
C GLY A 93 -17.87 -27.40 -16.51
N SER A 94 -17.15 -28.03 -17.43
CA SER A 94 -15.80 -28.57 -17.24
C SER A 94 -14.77 -27.45 -17.03
N LEU A 95 -13.57 -27.78 -16.53
CA LEU A 95 -12.52 -26.78 -16.26
C LEU A 95 -12.13 -25.97 -17.51
N SER A 96 -12.08 -26.61 -18.68
CA SER A 96 -11.76 -25.96 -19.95
C SER A 96 -12.83 -24.95 -20.36
N GLU A 97 -14.11 -25.32 -20.28
CA GLU A 97 -15.22 -24.42 -20.62
C GLU A 97 -15.24 -23.18 -19.71
N ARG A 98 -14.92 -23.36 -18.43
CA ARG A 98 -14.82 -22.25 -17.48
C ARG A 98 -13.66 -21.31 -17.83
N TRP A 99 -12.54 -21.86 -18.28
CA TRP A 99 -11.38 -21.08 -18.71
C TRP A 99 -11.70 -20.26 -19.96
N ASP A 100 -12.33 -20.88 -20.96
CA ASP A 100 -12.71 -20.19 -22.20
C ASP A 100 -13.70 -19.06 -21.92
N GLN A 101 -14.69 -19.28 -21.05
CA GLN A 101 -15.63 -18.24 -20.63
C GLN A 101 -14.95 -17.11 -19.82
N LEU A 102 -13.91 -17.43 -19.05
CA LEU A 102 -13.14 -16.42 -18.32
C LEU A 102 -12.36 -15.52 -19.28
N MET A 103 -11.72 -16.12 -20.29
CA MET A 103 -10.93 -15.41 -21.29
C MET A 103 -11.81 -14.59 -22.26
N ALA A 104 -13.03 -15.06 -22.55
CA ALA A 104 -13.96 -14.36 -23.44
C ALA A 104 -14.67 -13.17 -22.79
N GLY A 105 -14.70 -13.08 -21.45
CA GLY A 105 -15.41 -12.02 -20.72
C GLY A 105 -14.51 -10.99 -20.05
N ASP A 106 -15.10 -9.91 -19.54
CA ASP A 106 -14.38 -8.78 -18.91
C ASP A 106 -14.09 -8.98 -17.41
N LYS A 107 -13.95 -10.23 -16.98
CA LYS A 107 -13.75 -10.58 -15.56
C LYS A 107 -12.41 -10.09 -15.02
N TYR A 108 -11.43 -9.75 -15.88
CA TYR A 108 -10.18 -9.13 -15.45
C TYR A 108 -10.41 -7.81 -14.71
N ILE A 109 -11.49 -7.07 -15.01
CA ILE A 109 -11.87 -5.85 -14.27
C ILE A 109 -11.96 -6.15 -12.78
N LEU A 110 -12.56 -7.27 -12.38
CA LEU A 110 -12.62 -7.68 -10.98
C LEU A 110 -11.22 -7.82 -10.35
N ALA A 111 -10.27 -8.42 -11.05
CA ALA A 111 -8.89 -8.57 -10.56
C ALA A 111 -8.25 -7.20 -10.28
N LEU A 112 -8.48 -6.22 -11.16
CA LEU A 112 -7.95 -4.86 -11.01
C LEU A 112 -8.48 -4.18 -9.75
N TYR A 113 -9.79 -4.26 -9.49
CA TYR A 113 -10.38 -3.64 -8.30
C TYR A 113 -10.07 -4.39 -7.01
N LEU A 114 -9.85 -5.71 -7.05
CA LEU A 114 -9.40 -6.49 -5.90
C LEU A 114 -8.01 -6.05 -5.41
N THR A 115 -7.16 -5.46 -6.25
CA THR A 115 -5.86 -4.91 -5.82
C THR A 115 -5.99 -3.81 -4.76
N SER A 116 -7.16 -3.15 -4.67
CA SER A 116 -7.45 -2.11 -3.67
C SER A 116 -7.46 -2.66 -2.22
N LEU A 117 -7.65 -3.97 -2.05
CA LEU A 117 -7.55 -4.64 -0.75
C LEU A 117 -6.16 -4.49 -0.14
N ILE A 118 -5.11 -4.61 -0.95
CA ILE A 118 -3.72 -4.44 -0.50
C ILE A 118 -3.51 -3.01 -0.01
N LEU A 119 -4.02 -2.03 -0.75
CA LEU A 119 -3.89 -0.62 -0.38
C LEU A 119 -4.57 -0.34 0.97
N THR A 120 -5.75 -0.93 1.19
CA THR A 120 -6.47 -0.86 2.46
C THR A 120 -5.63 -1.45 3.60
N THR A 121 -5.14 -2.67 3.46
CA THR A 121 -4.36 -3.34 4.50
C THR A 121 -3.05 -2.60 4.82
N VAL A 122 -2.34 -2.14 3.79
CA VAL A 122 -1.10 -1.38 3.98
C VAL A 122 -1.37 -0.09 4.76
N MET A 123 -2.37 0.68 4.35
CA MET A 123 -2.71 1.95 5.01
C MET A 123 -3.20 1.74 6.45
N GLN A 124 -3.96 0.68 6.72
CA GLN A 124 -4.39 0.36 8.09
C GLN A 124 -3.24 0.11 9.06
N HIS A 125 -2.08 -0.32 8.56
CA HIS A 125 -0.94 -0.70 9.39
C HIS A 125 0.27 0.25 9.27
N VAL A 126 0.30 1.16 8.30
CA VAL A 126 1.47 2.02 8.04
C VAL A 126 1.77 3.01 9.17
N SER A 127 0.78 3.35 9.99
CA SER A 127 0.97 4.20 11.18
C SER A 127 1.25 3.41 12.46
N MET A 128 1.08 2.09 12.46
CA MET A 128 1.12 1.27 13.67
C MET A 128 2.44 0.52 13.85
N THR A 129 2.96 0.48 15.07
CA THR A 129 4.09 -0.40 15.42
C THR A 129 4.17 -0.65 16.93
N GLU A 130 4.79 -1.76 17.31
CA GLU A 130 5.20 -2.01 18.70
C GLU A 130 6.29 -1.04 19.17
N LYS A 131 7.08 -0.48 18.25
CA LYS A 131 8.20 0.43 18.54
C LYS A 131 7.78 1.91 18.49
N TYR A 132 6.52 2.20 18.77
CA TYR A 132 5.93 3.52 18.55
C TYR A 132 6.59 4.61 19.40
N LYS A 133 7.17 4.27 20.56
CA LYS A 133 7.89 5.25 21.41
C LYS A 133 8.97 6.03 20.65
N ALA A 134 9.60 5.45 19.64
CA ALA A 134 10.60 6.13 18.81
C ALA A 134 10.04 7.27 17.94
N SER A 135 8.71 7.40 17.85
CA SER A 135 8.04 8.46 17.08
C SER A 135 8.08 9.83 17.77
N TRP A 136 8.59 9.92 19.00
CA TRP A 136 8.81 11.19 19.70
C TRP A 136 9.56 12.21 18.84
N ILE A 137 10.45 11.73 17.95
CA ILE A 137 11.23 12.56 17.03
C ILE A 137 10.37 13.43 16.11
N TYR A 138 9.16 12.99 15.75
CA TYR A 138 8.27 13.81 14.92
C TYR A 138 7.73 15.02 15.67
N PHE A 139 7.60 14.93 16.99
CA PHE A 139 7.02 15.97 17.83
C PHE A 139 8.06 16.98 18.33
N THR A 140 9.35 16.63 18.29
CA THR A 140 10.45 17.54 18.65
C THR A 140 10.97 18.36 17.48
N THR A 141 10.54 18.05 16.26
CA THR A 141 10.97 18.79 15.08
C THR A 141 9.95 19.92 14.81
N PRO A 142 10.37 21.19 14.62
CA PRO A 142 9.47 22.34 14.41
C PRO A 142 8.79 22.29 13.03
N GLN A 143 7.82 21.40 12.85
CA GLN A 143 7.15 21.16 11.58
C GLN A 143 5.71 21.66 11.64
N GLN A 144 5.42 22.69 10.86
CA GLN A 144 4.12 23.35 10.83
C GLN A 144 3.04 22.57 10.05
N GLN A 145 3.40 21.52 9.29
CA GLN A 145 2.47 20.83 8.36
C GLN A 145 2.66 19.29 8.36
N PRO A 146 1.91 18.54 9.18
CA PRO A 146 2.00 17.07 9.23
C PRO A 146 1.50 16.43 7.92
N GLY A 147 0.59 17.10 7.20
CA GLY A 147 0.10 16.67 5.88
C GLY A 147 1.20 16.40 4.86
N LYS A 148 2.34 17.10 4.91
CA LYS A 148 3.49 16.82 4.02
C LYS A 148 4.16 15.48 4.36
N ILE A 149 4.32 15.16 5.64
CA ILE A 149 4.88 13.87 6.06
C ILE A 149 3.93 12.74 5.63
N LEU A 150 2.62 12.94 5.84
CA LEU A 150 1.56 12.02 5.42
C LEU A 150 1.49 11.83 3.90
N ALA A 151 1.72 12.89 3.12
CA ALA A 151 1.83 12.83 1.67
C ALA A 151 3.05 12.00 1.23
N GLY A 152 4.20 12.19 1.90
CA GLY A 152 5.39 11.35 1.72
C GLY A 152 5.14 9.87 2.01
N MET A 153 4.46 9.59 3.12
CA MET A 153 4.04 8.25 3.51
C MET A 153 3.13 7.60 2.46
N PHE A 154 2.11 8.32 2.01
CA PHE A 154 1.18 7.85 0.99
C PHE A 154 1.93 7.49 -0.31
N LYS A 155 2.80 8.38 -0.78
CA LYS A 155 3.66 8.14 -1.95
C LYS A 155 4.53 6.90 -1.79
N ALA A 156 5.11 6.68 -0.61
CA ALA A 156 5.89 5.47 -0.35
C ALA A 156 5.04 4.21 -0.41
N VAL A 157 3.82 4.24 0.12
CA VAL A 157 2.89 3.11 0.03
C VAL A 157 2.54 2.80 -1.43
N ILE A 158 2.20 3.82 -2.22
CA ILE A 158 1.87 3.65 -3.64
C ILE A 158 3.06 3.06 -4.41
N ILE A 159 4.25 3.65 -4.31
CA ILE A 159 5.39 3.22 -5.12
C ILE A 159 5.96 1.88 -4.67
N LYS A 160 5.95 1.58 -3.37
CA LYS A 160 6.59 0.37 -2.84
C LYS A 160 5.68 -0.86 -2.88
N PHE A 161 4.37 -0.68 -2.66
CA PHE A 161 3.45 -1.80 -2.48
C PHE A 161 2.40 -1.86 -3.58
N TYR A 162 1.66 -0.77 -3.80
CA TYR A 162 0.51 -0.80 -4.71
C TYR A 162 0.93 -0.87 -6.18
N LEU A 163 1.80 0.03 -6.64
CA LEU A 163 2.22 0.11 -8.04
C LEU A 163 2.90 -1.17 -8.54
N PRO A 164 3.89 -1.77 -7.83
CA PRO A 164 4.51 -3.01 -8.29
C PRO A 164 3.50 -4.16 -8.40
N TYR A 165 2.58 -4.26 -7.44
CA TYR A 165 1.57 -5.30 -7.47
C TYR A 165 0.55 -5.09 -8.58
N PHE A 166 0.03 -3.87 -8.70
CA PHE A 166 -0.91 -3.49 -9.76
C PHE A 166 -0.27 -3.70 -11.13
N ALA A 167 1.02 -3.40 -11.29
CA ALA A 167 1.76 -3.66 -12.53
C ALA A 167 1.80 -5.15 -12.87
N VAL A 168 2.01 -6.05 -11.90
CA VAL A 168 1.96 -7.51 -12.14
C VAL A 168 0.56 -7.92 -12.63
N VAL A 169 -0.51 -7.48 -11.95
CA VAL A 169 -1.89 -7.78 -12.36
C VAL A 169 -2.20 -7.19 -13.73
N SER A 170 -1.69 -5.99 -14.02
CA SER A 170 -1.85 -5.31 -15.30
C SER A 170 -1.18 -6.05 -16.45
N VAL A 171 0.06 -6.50 -16.25
CA VAL A 171 0.80 -7.28 -17.25
C VAL A 171 0.07 -8.59 -17.53
N LEU A 172 -0.37 -9.31 -16.48
CA LEU A 172 -1.14 -10.54 -16.66
C LEU A 172 -2.45 -10.29 -17.42
N SER A 173 -3.16 -9.20 -17.10
CA SER A 173 -4.40 -8.83 -17.80
C SER A 173 -4.14 -8.52 -19.28
N GLY A 174 -3.09 -7.76 -19.60
CA GLY A 174 -2.73 -7.43 -20.98
C GLY A 174 -2.25 -8.63 -21.80
N VAL A 175 -1.58 -9.61 -21.18
CA VAL A 175 -1.15 -10.85 -21.85
C VAL A 175 -2.34 -11.76 -22.13
N LEU A 176 -3.30 -11.86 -21.20
CA LEU A 176 -4.43 -12.80 -21.30
C LEU A 176 -5.62 -12.25 -22.12
N TRP A 177 -5.96 -10.96 -21.95
CA TRP A 177 -7.10 -10.31 -22.64
C TRP A 177 -6.68 -9.37 -23.79
N GLY A 178 -5.37 -9.20 -23.99
CA GLY A 178 -4.83 -8.39 -25.06
C GLY A 178 -4.72 -6.89 -24.72
N PRO A 179 -4.23 -6.06 -25.66
CA PRO A 179 -3.90 -4.66 -25.41
C PRO A 179 -5.11 -3.74 -25.22
N LYS A 180 -6.32 -4.21 -25.53
CA LYS A 180 -7.56 -3.43 -25.42
C LYS A 180 -7.84 -2.99 -23.97
N VAL A 181 -7.38 -3.75 -22.99
CA VAL A 181 -7.60 -3.47 -21.56
C VAL A 181 -6.84 -2.23 -21.04
N ILE A 182 -5.99 -1.59 -21.84
CA ILE A 182 -5.06 -0.54 -21.38
C ILE A 182 -5.77 0.66 -20.74
N ASN A 183 -6.92 1.05 -21.27
CA ASN A 183 -7.74 2.12 -20.71
C ASN A 183 -8.40 1.69 -19.39
N ASP A 184 -8.83 0.43 -19.27
CA ASP A 184 -9.35 -0.14 -18.04
C ASP A 184 -8.29 -0.22 -16.94
N LEU A 185 -7.05 -0.59 -17.31
CA LEU A 185 -5.89 -0.58 -16.41
C LEU A 185 -5.63 0.82 -15.88
N LEU A 186 -5.65 1.83 -16.76
CA LEU A 186 -5.43 3.22 -16.38
C LEU A 186 -6.55 3.73 -15.48
N LEU A 187 -7.82 3.43 -15.80
CA LEU A 187 -8.96 3.81 -14.99
C LEU A 187 -8.89 3.17 -13.60
N ALA A 188 -8.70 1.85 -13.52
CA ALA A 188 -8.63 1.13 -12.26
C ALA A 188 -7.46 1.61 -11.39
N PHE A 189 -6.31 1.95 -11.98
CA PHE A 189 -5.19 2.53 -11.24
C PHE A 189 -5.57 3.88 -10.64
N MET A 190 -6.17 4.79 -11.41
CA MET A 190 -6.57 6.11 -10.93
C MET A 190 -7.65 6.03 -9.85
N VAL A 191 -8.61 5.11 -10.01
CA VAL A 191 -9.60 4.80 -8.96
C VAL A 191 -8.90 4.30 -7.70
N GLY A 192 -7.90 3.42 -7.84
CA GLY A 192 -7.07 2.95 -6.74
C GLY A 192 -6.34 4.08 -6.01
N ILE A 193 -5.81 5.08 -6.72
CA ILE A 193 -5.18 6.26 -6.11
C ILE A 193 -6.19 7.07 -5.31
N VAL A 194 -7.35 7.43 -5.91
CA VAL A 194 -8.41 8.17 -5.23
C VAL A 194 -8.87 7.41 -3.98
N PHE A 195 -9.14 6.12 -4.13
CA PHE A 195 -9.52 5.24 -3.03
C PHE A 195 -8.47 5.20 -1.92
N GLY A 196 -7.19 5.08 -2.27
CA GLY A 196 -6.10 5.14 -1.31
C GLY A 196 -6.09 6.42 -0.49
N ILE A 197 -6.34 7.57 -1.14
CA ILE A 197 -6.40 8.87 -0.46
C ILE A 197 -7.60 8.91 0.49
N LEU A 198 -8.76 8.40 0.08
CA LEU A 198 -9.93 8.25 0.97
C LEU A 198 -9.59 7.38 2.18
N VAL A 199 -8.96 6.22 1.97
CA VAL A 199 -8.50 5.36 3.08
C VAL A 199 -7.53 6.12 3.99
N ALA A 200 -6.59 6.88 3.42
CA ALA A 200 -5.65 7.68 4.21
C ALA A 200 -6.37 8.71 5.10
N LEU A 201 -7.30 9.48 4.53
CA LEU A 201 -8.07 10.50 5.24
C LEU A 201 -8.92 9.92 6.39
N PHE A 202 -9.60 8.80 6.14
CA PHE A 202 -10.56 8.23 7.10
C PHE A 202 -9.94 7.23 8.08
N GLN A 203 -8.90 6.49 7.70
CA GLN A 203 -8.35 5.38 8.49
C GLN A 203 -6.95 5.65 9.04
N VAL A 204 -6.16 6.51 8.40
CA VAL A 204 -4.79 6.80 8.85
C VAL A 204 -4.77 8.05 9.72
N LYS A 205 -4.70 7.82 11.03
CA LYS A 205 -4.74 8.86 12.06
C LYS A 205 -3.40 9.04 12.78
N GLY A 206 -2.29 8.83 12.07
CA GLY A 206 -0.97 8.98 12.65
C GLY A 206 0.12 9.04 11.59
N LEU A 207 1.23 9.65 11.97
CA LEU A 207 2.46 9.69 11.20
C LEU A 207 3.03 8.26 11.00
N PRO A 208 3.99 8.07 10.07
CA PRO A 208 4.54 6.75 9.79
C PRO A 208 5.07 6.08 11.05
N PHE A 209 4.51 4.92 11.39
CA PHE A 209 4.90 4.10 12.53
C PHE A 209 4.94 4.86 13.87
N SER A 210 3.93 5.68 14.13
CA SER A 210 3.84 6.53 15.33
C SER A 210 2.82 6.08 16.38
N GLN A 211 1.97 5.12 16.06
CA GLN A 211 0.85 4.70 16.91
C GLN A 211 1.08 3.28 17.46
N PRO A 212 0.68 3.00 18.71
CA PRO A 212 0.70 1.65 19.24
C PRO A 212 -0.25 0.75 18.45
N VAL A 213 0.02 -0.55 18.46
CA VAL A 213 -0.89 -1.55 17.90
C VAL A 213 -2.13 -1.63 18.80
N ASN A 214 -3.19 -0.91 18.44
CA ASN A 214 -4.44 -0.88 19.20
C ASN A 214 -5.49 -1.87 18.65
N ILE A 215 -6.03 -2.71 19.53
CA ILE A 215 -7.02 -3.77 19.24
C ILE A 215 -8.43 -3.34 19.72
N LYS A 216 -8.87 -2.09 19.50
CA LYS A 216 -10.26 -1.69 19.78
C LYS A 216 -11.15 -1.96 18.57
N LYS A 217 -12.07 -2.93 18.71
CA LYS A 217 -12.75 -3.66 17.61
C LYS A 217 -14.15 -3.18 17.23
N GLY A 218 -14.82 -2.26 17.95
CA GLY A 218 -16.24 -1.94 17.69
C GLY A 218 -16.49 -0.97 16.51
N GLY A 219 -16.28 0.33 16.72
CA GLY A 219 -16.65 1.37 15.75
C GLY A 219 -15.77 1.43 14.49
N LYS A 220 -14.57 0.84 14.53
CA LYS A 220 -13.63 0.83 13.40
C LYS A 220 -14.06 -0.14 12.30
N ILE A 221 -14.82 -1.18 12.65
CA ILE A 221 -15.30 -2.19 11.70
C ILE A 221 -16.29 -1.58 10.71
N PHE A 222 -17.29 -0.81 11.17
CA PHE A 222 -18.26 -0.15 10.29
C PHE A 222 -17.61 0.83 9.31
N LYS A 223 -16.66 1.66 9.80
CA LYS A 223 -15.88 2.57 8.94
C LYS A 223 -15.04 1.79 7.92
N THR A 224 -14.48 0.65 8.31
CA THR A 224 -13.68 -0.20 7.41
C THR A 224 -14.53 -0.83 6.31
N PHE A 225 -15.68 -1.42 6.67
CA PHE A 225 -16.62 -1.99 5.71
C PHE A 225 -17.17 -0.93 4.76
N GLY A 226 -17.57 0.24 5.27
CA GLY A 226 -18.10 1.33 4.44
C GLY A 226 -17.09 1.81 3.40
N VAL A 227 -15.82 1.95 3.77
CA VAL A 227 -14.75 2.32 2.83
C VAL A 227 -14.51 1.23 1.78
N MET A 228 -14.57 -0.06 2.15
CA MET A 228 -14.40 -1.17 1.20
C MET A 228 -15.50 -1.29 0.14
N LEU A 229 -16.67 -0.69 0.34
CA LEU A 229 -17.73 -0.64 -0.68
C LEU A 229 -17.34 0.25 -1.87
N VAL A 230 -16.49 1.26 -1.67
CA VAL A 230 -16.09 2.20 -2.72
C VAL A 230 -15.47 1.49 -3.94
N PRO A 231 -14.39 0.69 -3.81
CA PRO A 231 -13.82 0.00 -4.96
C PRO A 231 -14.77 -1.04 -5.58
N MET A 232 -15.69 -1.62 -4.79
CA MET A 232 -16.71 -2.53 -5.31
C MET A 232 -17.71 -1.78 -6.20
N LEU A 233 -18.18 -0.62 -5.76
CA LEU A 233 -19.11 0.22 -6.54
C LEU A 233 -18.47 0.71 -7.84
N PHE A 234 -17.23 1.22 -7.78
CA PHE A 234 -16.53 1.64 -8.98
C PHE A 234 -16.21 0.46 -9.92
N GLY A 235 -15.85 -0.70 -9.39
CA GLY A 235 -15.62 -1.90 -10.20
C GLY A 235 -16.89 -2.37 -10.90
N PHE A 236 -18.04 -2.34 -10.22
CA PHE A 236 -19.33 -2.65 -10.82
C PHE A 236 -19.73 -1.63 -11.89
N LEU A 237 -19.57 -0.34 -11.61
CA LEU A 237 -19.87 0.72 -12.57
C LEU A 237 -18.98 0.60 -13.81
N HIS A 238 -17.69 0.36 -13.62
CA HIS A 238 -16.72 0.14 -14.69
C HIS A 238 -17.11 -1.07 -15.54
N TYR A 239 -17.40 -2.21 -14.92
CA TYR A 239 -17.87 -3.39 -15.66
C TYR A 239 -19.12 -3.09 -16.51
N TYR A 240 -20.07 -2.32 -15.99
CA TYR A 240 -21.29 -1.93 -16.73
C TYR A 240 -21.03 -0.95 -17.89
N THR A 241 -20.05 -0.05 -17.73
CA THR A 241 -19.70 0.97 -18.72
C THR A 241 -18.61 0.54 -19.70
N ALA A 242 -17.94 -0.60 -19.48
CA ALA A 242 -16.86 -1.12 -20.32
C ALA A 242 -17.23 -1.29 -21.81
N ARG A 243 -18.52 -1.47 -22.11
CA ARG A 243 -19.04 -1.49 -23.49
C ARG A 243 -18.91 -0.16 -24.25
N TRP A 244 -18.61 0.94 -23.57
CA TRP A 244 -18.49 2.28 -24.16
C TRP A 244 -17.09 2.85 -23.93
N GLU A 245 -16.19 2.60 -24.89
CA GLU A 245 -14.78 3.02 -24.84
C GLU A 245 -14.58 4.51 -24.51
N TRP A 246 -15.40 5.38 -25.10
CA TRP A 246 -15.34 6.83 -24.84
C TRP A 246 -15.67 7.18 -23.39
N ALA A 247 -16.57 6.43 -22.75
CA ALA A 247 -16.95 6.65 -21.36
C ALA A 247 -15.81 6.28 -20.41
N ILE A 248 -15.03 5.25 -20.74
CA ILE A 248 -13.83 4.86 -19.97
C ILE A 248 -12.78 5.96 -20.02
N TRP A 249 -12.49 6.51 -21.20
CA TRP A 249 -11.54 7.61 -21.34
C TRP A 249 -11.97 8.89 -20.59
N ILE A 250 -13.25 9.24 -20.64
CA ILE A 250 -13.79 10.35 -19.83
C ILE A 250 -13.62 10.06 -18.34
N ALA A 251 -13.95 8.85 -17.90
CA ALA A 251 -13.78 8.44 -16.50
C ALA A 251 -12.31 8.51 -16.06
N VAL A 252 -11.35 8.14 -16.91
CA VAL A 252 -9.91 8.28 -16.64
C VAL A 252 -9.54 9.73 -16.36
N VAL A 253 -10.00 10.66 -17.22
CA VAL A 253 -9.71 12.10 -17.04
C VAL A 253 -10.30 12.61 -15.74
N ILE A 254 -11.57 12.27 -15.45
CA ILE A 254 -12.25 12.66 -14.21
C ILE A 254 -11.50 12.10 -12.99
N MET A 255 -11.16 10.81 -12.98
CA MET A 255 -10.50 10.18 -11.84
C MET A 255 -9.07 10.69 -11.66
N THR A 256 -8.37 11.04 -12.73
CA THR A 256 -7.05 11.69 -12.66
C THR A 256 -7.16 13.08 -12.02
N PHE A 257 -8.16 13.88 -12.43
CA PHE A 257 -8.43 15.18 -11.82
C PHE A 257 -8.80 15.04 -10.34
N MET A 258 -9.67 14.09 -10.00
CA MET A 258 -10.03 13.79 -8.61
C MET A 258 -8.82 13.34 -7.78
N ALA A 259 -7.94 12.51 -8.34
CA ALA A 259 -6.72 12.06 -7.67
C ALA A 259 -5.79 13.26 -7.37
N TRP A 260 -5.60 14.14 -8.35
CA TRP A 260 -4.80 15.36 -8.17
C TRP A 260 -5.39 16.30 -7.12
N LEU A 261 -6.70 16.55 -7.19
CA LEU A 261 -7.41 17.44 -6.28
C LEU A 261 -7.37 16.90 -4.84
N SER A 262 -7.78 15.64 -4.65
CA SER A 262 -7.79 14.99 -3.34
C SER A 262 -6.39 14.89 -2.72
N PHE A 263 -5.36 14.60 -3.53
CA PHE A 263 -3.98 14.58 -3.03
C PHE A 263 -3.49 15.97 -2.61
N SER A 264 -3.95 17.02 -3.32
CA SER A 264 -3.60 18.41 -2.99
C SER A 264 -4.26 18.86 -1.69
N PHE A 265 -5.47 18.38 -1.38
CA PHE A 265 -6.11 18.57 -0.08
C PHE A 265 -5.41 17.77 1.02
N TYR A 266 -5.14 16.49 0.80
CA TYR A 266 -4.48 15.61 1.77
C TYR A 266 -3.11 16.14 2.24
N ARG A 267 -2.37 16.81 1.34
CA ARG A 267 -1.08 17.43 1.67
C ARG A 267 -1.19 18.60 2.65
N LYS A 268 -2.36 19.23 2.75
CA LYS A 268 -2.65 20.39 3.61
C LYS A 268 -3.23 19.98 4.98
N GLU A 269 -3.31 18.69 5.29
CA GLU A 269 -3.79 18.19 6.58
C GLU A 269 -2.99 18.79 7.76
N THR A 270 -3.72 19.16 8.81
CA THR A 270 -3.22 19.84 10.02
C THR A 270 -3.11 18.85 11.19
N TRP A 271 -2.53 19.30 12.31
CA TRP A 271 -2.43 18.47 13.51
C TRP A 271 -3.80 18.22 14.16
N GLU A 272 -4.70 19.19 14.11
CA GLU A 272 -6.06 19.07 14.67
C GLU A 272 -6.84 17.89 14.06
N SER A 273 -6.71 17.65 12.74
CA SER A 273 -7.38 16.53 12.08
C SER A 273 -6.84 15.15 12.46
N LEU A 274 -5.63 15.12 13.04
CA LEU A 274 -4.99 13.92 13.59
C LEU A 274 -5.36 13.70 15.06
N GLU A 275 -5.54 14.78 15.83
CA GLU A 275 -5.84 14.74 17.27
C GLU A 275 -7.33 14.55 17.60
N LEU A 276 -8.26 14.97 16.73
CA LEU A 276 -9.72 14.80 16.91
C LEU A 276 -10.23 13.34 16.89
N ALA A 277 -9.34 12.35 17.02
CA ALA A 277 -9.64 10.92 16.99
C ALA A 277 -9.35 10.17 18.31
N ASP A 278 -8.89 10.88 19.35
CA ASP A 278 -8.74 10.36 20.71
C ASP A 278 -10.01 10.53 21.56
#